data_AF-E2A0G8-F1
#
_entry.id   AF-E2A0G8-F1
#
_cell.length_a   1.000
_cell.length_b   1.000
_cell.length_c   1.000
_cell.angle_alpha   90.00
_cell.angle_beta   90.00
_cell.angle_gamma   90.00
#
_symmetry.space_group_name_H-M   'P 1'
#
loop_
_entity.id
_entity.type
_entity.pdbx_description
1 polymer ?
#
loop_
_entity_poly.entity_id
_entity_poly.type
_entity_poly.pdbx_seq_one_letter_code
_entity_poly.pdbx_strand_id
1 'polypeptide(L)' 'RINWSFISPRALHFGGLWKATVKIMKKYLHSIMASRILTYEEYNTLITEIEVMLNSRSLTPLTNASSDFDILTPSHF' A
#
# COMPACT_ATOMS: atom_id res chain seq x y z
N ARG A 1 21.33 -12.15 -11.01
CA ARG A 1 22.03 -11.37 -9.96
C ARG A 1 21.13 -10.18 -9.61
N ILE A 2 20.77 -9.96 -8.35
CA ILE A 2 19.92 -8.82 -7.94
C ILE A 2 20.82 -7.59 -7.80
N ASN A 3 20.44 -6.48 -8.44
CA ASN A 3 21.13 -5.19 -8.31
C ASN A 3 20.32 -4.26 -7.40
N TRP A 4 20.84 -3.99 -6.21
CA TRP A 4 20.24 -3.05 -5.28
C TRP A 4 20.63 -1.61 -5.62
N SER A 5 19.65 -0.72 -5.67
CA SER A 5 19.88 0.72 -5.81
C SER A 5 19.22 1.44 -4.63
N PHE A 6 19.94 2.39 -4.06
CA PHE A 6 19.46 3.18 -2.92
C PHE A 6 19.06 4.58 -3.39
N ILE A 7 18.06 5.15 -2.71
CA ILE A 7 17.69 6.54 -2.93
C ILE A 7 18.82 7.44 -2.45
N SER A 8 19.21 8.43 -3.26
CA SER A 8 20.23 9.40 -2.87
C SER A 8 19.85 10.13 -1.58
N PRO A 9 20.82 10.38 -0.67
CA PRO A 9 20.57 11.18 0.52
C PRO A 9 19.92 12.52 0.16
N ARG A 10 18.91 12.94 0.93
CA ARG A 10 18.14 14.19 0.73
C ARG A 10 17.22 14.22 -0.51
N ALA A 11 17.17 13.16 -1.30
CA ALA A 11 16.27 13.04 -2.46
C ALA A 11 14.89 12.49 -2.03
N LEU A 12 14.22 13.21 -1.11
CA LEU A 12 13.02 12.76 -0.40
C LEU A 12 11.86 12.38 -1.35
N HIS A 13 11.79 13.02 -2.52
CA HIS A 13 10.73 12.85 -3.51
C HIS A 13 10.78 11.49 -4.24
N PHE A 14 11.96 10.87 -4.40
CA PHE A 14 12.09 9.56 -5.05
C PHE A 14 11.39 8.43 -4.28
N GLY A 15 11.09 8.65 -2.99
CA GLY A 15 10.40 7.68 -2.15
C GLY A 15 8.91 7.96 -1.94
N GLY A 16 8.30 8.86 -2.71
CA GLY A 16 6.93 9.32 -2.46
C GLY A 16 5.90 8.18 -2.38
N LEU A 17 5.97 7.23 -3.31
CA LEU A 17 5.03 6.13 -3.39
C LEU A 17 5.11 5.20 -2.17
N TRP A 18 6.30 4.71 -1.81
CA TRP A 18 6.45 3.83 -0.64
C TRP A 18 6.08 4.55 0.66
N LYS A 19 6.40 5.85 0.78
CA LYS A 19 6.01 6.66 1.94
C LYS A 19 4.49 6.80 2.05
N ALA A 20 3.80 6.98 0.93
CA ALA A 20 2.35 7.03 0.90
C ALA A 20 1.74 5.69 1.36
N THR A 21 2.27 4.56 0.87
CA THR A 21 1.85 3.21 1.30
C THR A 21 2.05 3.00 2.80
N VAL A 22 3.23 3.36 3.34
CA VAL A 22 3.51 3.26 4.78
C VAL A 22 2.59 4.18 5.61
N LYS A 23 2.28 5.38 5.11
CA LYS A 23 1.34 6.29 5.76
C LYS A 23 -0.07 5.68 5.83
N ILE A 24 -0.54 5.05 4.76
CA ILE A 24 -1.85 4.40 4.71
C ILE A 24 -1.90 3.21 5.67
N MET A 25 -0.88 2.34 5.65
CA MET A 25 -0.80 1.19 6.55
C MET A 25 -0.87 1.61 8.02
N LYS A 26 -0.06 2.61 8.41
CA LYS A 26 -0.09 3.15 9.78
C LYS A 26 -1.44 3.72 10.15
N LYS A 27 -2.13 4.41 9.23
CA LYS A 27 -3.46 4.98 9.47
C LYS A 27 -4.47 3.88 9.84
N TYR A 28 -4.53 2.80 9.06
CA TYR A 28 -5.46 1.69 9.34
C TYR A 28 -5.10 0.97 10.64
N LEU A 29 -3.83 0.66 10.87
CA LEU A 29 -3.37 0.05 12.11
C LEU A 29 -3.74 0.90 13.33
N HIS A 30 -3.44 2.20 13.32
CA HIS A 30 -3.79 3.09 14.42
C HIS A 30 -5.29 3.17 14.64
N SER A 31 -6.09 3.30 13.58
CA SER A 31 -7.55 3.38 13.69
C SER A 31 -8.16 2.13 14.34
N ILE A 32 -7.59 0.97 14.06
CA ILE A 32 -8.14 -0.32 14.46
C ILE A 32 -7.60 -0.75 15.83
N MET A 33 -6.32 -0.51 16.11
CA MET A 33 -5.67 -0.87 17.38
C MET A 33 -5.93 0.16 18.49
N ALA A 34 -6.40 1.37 18.18
CA ALA A 34 -6.66 2.40 19.19
C ALA A 34 -7.61 1.96 20.31
N SER A 35 -8.48 0.98 20.06
CA SER A 35 -9.49 0.51 21.00
C SER A 35 -9.34 -0.95 21.44
N ARG A 36 -8.32 -1.67 20.93
CA ARG A 36 -8.19 -3.12 21.15
C ARG A 36 -6.73 -3.59 21.23
N ILE A 37 -6.45 -4.48 22.18
CA ILE A 37 -5.21 -5.25 22.19
C ILE A 37 -5.48 -6.49 21.35
N LEU A 38 -4.70 -6.67 20.28
CA LEU A 38 -4.85 -7.81 19.38
C LEU A 38 -3.96 -8.97 19.82
N THR A 39 -4.50 -10.17 19.70
CA THR A 39 -3.70 -11.39 19.65
C THR A 39 -2.83 -11.40 18.40
N TYR A 40 -1.84 -12.30 18.38
CA TYR A 40 -0.98 -12.47 17.22
C TYR A 40 -1.77 -12.80 15.94
N GLU A 41 -2.72 -13.74 16.02
CA GLU A 41 -3.52 -14.17 14.86
C GLU A 41 -4.40 -13.03 14.31
N GLU A 42 -5.02 -12.24 15.19
CA GLU A 42 -5.82 -11.09 14.79
C GLU A 42 -4.96 -9.99 14.16
N TYR A 43 -3.76 -9.77 14.68
CA TYR A 43 -2.82 -8.80 14.11
C TYR A 43 -2.32 -9.24 12.73
N ASN A 44 -1.98 -10.53 12.57
CA ASN A 44 -1.56 -11.10 11.30
C ASN A 44 -2.67 -11.01 10.24
N THR A 45 -3.91 -11.32 10.65
CA THR A 45 -5.09 -11.18 9.79
C THR A 45 -5.28 -9.73 9.36
N LEU A 46 -5.20 -8.79 10.32
CA LEU A 46 -5.33 -7.36 10.04
C LEU A 46 -4.27 -6.86 9.05
N ILE A 47 -3.01 -7.27 9.21
CA ILE A 47 -1.95 -6.89 8.25
C ILE A 47 -2.28 -7.44 6.86
N THR A 48 -2.71 -8.70 6.78
CA THR A 48 -3.07 -9.34 5.50
C THR A 48 -4.21 -8.60 4.80
N GLU A 49 -5.23 -8.18 5.54
CA GLU A 49 -6.33 -7.37 4.99
C GLU A 49 -5.85 -6.02 4.47
N ILE A 50 -5.01 -5.31 5.24
CA ILE A 50 -4.44 -4.02 4.83
C ILE A 50 -3.56 -4.20 3.59
N GLU A 51 -2.77 -5.27 3.51
CA GLU A 51 -1.94 -5.61 2.35
C GLU A 51 -2.80 -5.82 1.10
N VAL A 52 -3.86 -6.62 1.18
CA VAL A 52 -4.79 -6.84 0.07
C VAL A 52 -5.41 -5.52 -0.39
N MET A 53 -5.81 -4.64 0.53
CA MET A 53 -6.34 -3.31 0.18
C MET A 53 -5.30 -2.44 -0.54
N LEU A 54 -4.05 -2.44 -0.08
CA LEU A 54 -2.97 -1.68 -0.70
C LEU A 54 -2.64 -2.22 -2.10
N ASN A 55 -2.64 -3.54 -2.27
CA ASN A 55 -2.32 -4.21 -3.53
C ASN A 55 -3.46 -4.18 -4.55
N SER A 56 -4.71 -4.07 -4.09
CA SER A 56 -5.89 -3.95 -4.96
C SER A 56 -6.21 -2.50 -5.36
N ARG A 57 -5.51 -1.51 -4.79
CA ARG A 57 -5.79 -0.09 -5.05
C ARG A 57 -5.39 0.29 -6.48
N SER A 58 -6.30 0.93 -7.21
CA SER A 58 -6.00 1.46 -8.55
C SER A 58 -4.85 2.47 -8.54
N LEU A 59 -3.90 2.29 -9.45
CA LEU A 59 -2.82 3.23 -9.78
C LEU A 59 -3.26 4.24 -10.85
N THR A 60 -4.30 3.93 -11.62
CA THR A 60 -4.85 4.79 -12.65
C THR A 60 -6.20 5.39 -12.21
N PRO A 61 -6.59 6.57 -12.74
CA PRO A 61 -7.93 7.09 -12.51
C PRO A 61 -8.98 6.11 -13.05
N LEU A 62 -10.02 5.80 -12.27
CA LEU A 62 -11.21 5.13 -12.81
C LEU A 62 -11.82 6.07 -13.85
N THR A 63 -11.75 5.68 -15.11
CA THR A 63 -12.34 6.46 -16.21
C THR A 63 -13.73 5.88 -16.48
N ASN A 64 -14.78 6.72 -16.45
CA ASN A 64 -16.16 6.31 -16.75
C ASN A 64 -16.42 6.12 -18.25
N ALA A 65 -15.41 6.35 -19.10
CA ALA A 65 -15.50 6.12 -20.53
C ALA A 65 -15.43 4.60 -20.78
N SER A 66 -16.40 4.08 -21.53
CA SER A 66 -16.55 2.70 -21.98
C SER A 66 -15.46 2.28 -22.99
N SER A 67 -14.23 2.73 -22.78
CA SER A 67 -13.04 2.27 -23.46
C SER A 67 -12.27 1.44 -22.45
N ASP A 68 -12.31 0.13 -22.62
CA ASP A 68 -11.76 -0.89 -21.74
C ASP A 68 -10.25 -0.68 -21.49
N PHE A 69 -9.91 0.13 -20.49
CA PHE A 69 -8.58 0.17 -19.93
C PHE A 69 -8.64 -0.63 -18.62
N ASP A 70 -8.00 -1.80 -18.61
CA ASP A 70 -7.84 -2.60 -17.40
C ASP A 70 -7.25 -1.74 -16.27
N ILE A 71 -7.85 -1.82 -15.09
CA ILE A 71 -7.42 -1.06 -13.92
C ILE A 71 -6.07 -1.62 -13.47
N LEU A 72 -5.01 -0.81 -13.60
CA LEU A 72 -3.70 -1.21 -13.13
C LEU A 72 -3.63 -1.05 -11.61
N THR A 73 -3.45 -2.15 -10.90
CA THR A 73 -3.21 -2.19 -9.45
C THR A 73 -1.77 -2.64 -9.17
N PRO A 74 -1.21 -2.36 -7.98
CA PRO A 74 0.12 -2.86 -7.61
C PRO A 74 0.27 -4.38 -7.75
N SER A 75 -0.80 -5.16 -7.54
CA SER A 75 -0.76 -6.63 -7.67
C SER A 75 -0.51 -7.15 -9.09
N HIS A 76 -0.48 -6.28 -10.10
CA HIS A 76 -0.15 -6.67 -11.48
C HIS A 76 1.36 -6.86 -11.71
N PHE A 77 2.22 -6.48 -10.74
CA PHE A 77 3.69 -6.58 -10.82
C PHE A 77 4.25 -7.28 -9.58
#